data_AF-A0A7R7W2T2-F1
#
_entry.id   AF-A0A7R7W2T2-F1
#
_cell.length_a   1.000
_cell.length_b   1.000
_cell.length_c   1.000
_cell.angle_alpha   90.00
_cell.angle_beta   90.00
_cell.angle_gamma   90.00
#
_symmetry.space_group_name_H-M   'P 1'
#
loop_
_entity.id
_entity.type
_entity.pdbx_description
1 polymer ?
#
loop_
_entity_poly.entity_id
_entity_poly.type
_entity_poly.pdbx_seq_one_letter_code
_entity_poly.pdbx_strand_id
1 'polypeptide(L)' 'MGVIEVINNSSTDIYVSVQASAEDASNGASDGWYTLKAHGGSDTWNNRAHWRVVFFTRSLTPGALVETVFGVPGETVNIY' A
#
# COMPACT_ATOMS: atom_id res chain seq x y z
N MET A 1 -7.31 -16.31 3.32
CA MET A 1 -7.12 -14.87 3.03
C MET A 1 -5.85 -14.43 3.71
N GLY A 2 -5.01 -13.65 3.03
CA GLY A 2 -3.75 -13.15 3.56
C GLY A 2 -3.79 -11.65 3.83
N VAL A 3 -2.72 -11.15 4.44
CA VAL A 3 -2.51 -9.74 4.76
C VAL A 3 -1.36 -9.22 3.92
N ILE A 4 -1.49 -8.03 3.35
CA ILE A 4 -0.36 -7.32 2.75
C ILE A 4 0.08 -6.29 3.78
N GLU A 5 1.29 -6.42 4.29
CA GLU A 5 1.91 -5.40 5.14
C GLU A 5 2.75 -4.47 4.26
N VAL A 6 2.66 -3.16 4.47
CA VAL A 6 3.54 -2.20 3.79
C VAL A 6 4.29 -1.39 4.83
N ILE A 7 5.62 -1.33 4.71
CA ILE A 7 6.52 -0.61 5.61
C ILE A 7 7.25 0.48 4.83
N ASN A 8 7.21 1.71 5.35
CA ASN A 8 7.98 2.83 4.85
C ASN A 8 9.32 2.96 5.59
N ASN A 9 10.38 2.41 5.03
CA ASN A 9 11.75 2.56 5.53
C ASN A 9 12.46 3.81 4.98
N SER A 10 11.79 4.63 4.19
CA SER A 10 12.38 5.87 3.65
C SER A 10 12.51 6.96 4.73
N SER A 11 13.25 8.01 4.40
CA SER A 11 13.44 9.19 5.27
C SER A 11 12.29 10.20 5.23
N THR A 12 11.22 9.92 4.49
CA THR A 12 10.10 10.84 4.29
C THR A 12 8.77 10.12 4.47
N ASP A 13 7.74 10.84 4.90
CA ASP A 13 6.39 10.30 4.89
C ASP A 13 5.99 9.96 3.45
N ILE A 14 5.33 8.82 3.25
CA ILE A 14 4.80 8.41 1.96
C ILE A 14 3.29 8.25 2.05
N TYR A 15 2.63 8.42 0.92
CA TYR A 15 1.24 8.08 0.75
C TYR A 15 1.16 6.76 0.01
N VAL A 16 0.32 5.85 0.49
CA VAL A 16 0.14 4.51 -0.07
C VAL A 16 -1.32 4.22 -0.31
N SER A 17 -1.62 3.52 -1.38
CA SER A 17 -2.94 3.00 -1.71
C SER A 17 -2.80 1.59 -2.27
N VAL A 18 -3.67 0.68 -1.86
CA VAL A 18 -3.60 -0.73 -2.29
C VAL A 18 -4.87 -1.07 -3.05
N GLN A 19 -4.71 -1.37 -4.34
CA GLN A 19 -5.83 -1.59 -5.25
C GLN A 19 -6.79 -2.65 -4.70
N ALA A 20 -8.08 -2.38 -4.76
CA ALA A 20 -9.12 -3.39 -4.61
C ALA A 20 -9.35 -4.13 -5.93
N SER A 21 -9.51 -5.47 -5.90
CA SER A 21 -10.23 -6.14 -6.99
C SER A 21 -11.71 -6.21 -6.65
N ALA A 22 -12.57 -6.30 -7.67
CA ALA A 22 -14.02 -6.44 -7.49
C ALA A 22 -14.40 -7.66 -6.62
N GLU A 23 -13.54 -8.68 -6.58
CA GLU A 23 -13.73 -9.90 -5.77
C GLU A 23 -13.41 -9.68 -4.29
N ASP A 24 -12.64 -8.64 -3.95
CA ASP A 24 -12.23 -8.26 -2.58
C ASP A 24 -12.86 -6.92 -2.14
N ALA A 25 -13.82 -6.39 -2.91
CA ALA A 25 -14.46 -5.10 -2.63
C ALA A 25 -15.18 -5.07 -1.27
N SER A 26 -15.66 -6.22 -0.79
CA SER A 26 -16.29 -6.39 0.53
C SER A 26 -15.30 -6.45 1.71
N ASN A 27 -14.00 -6.52 1.44
CA ASN A 27 -12.96 -6.85 2.43
C ASN A 27 -12.09 -5.65 2.86
N GLY A 28 -12.58 -4.41 2.71
CA GLY A 28 -11.82 -3.21 3.08
C GLY A 28 -10.90 -2.70 1.96
N ALA A 29 -11.28 -3.02 0.73
CA ALA A 29 -10.92 -2.30 -0.48
C ALA A 29 -11.09 -0.78 -0.31
N SER A 30 -10.01 -0.09 0.05
CA SER A 30 -9.99 1.37 0.06
C SER A 30 -9.00 1.81 -1.01
N ASP A 31 -9.53 2.44 -2.07
CA ASP A 31 -8.74 3.20 -3.02
C ASP A 31 -8.24 4.54 -2.41
N GLY A 32 -8.53 4.76 -1.12
CA GLY A 32 -8.03 5.89 -0.36
C GLY A 32 -6.50 5.85 -0.22
N TRP A 33 -5.91 7.04 -0.22
CA TRP A 33 -4.50 7.20 0.10
C TRP A 33 -4.32 7.34 1.62
N TYR A 34 -3.38 6.57 2.16
CA TYR A 34 -3.02 6.57 3.57
C TYR A 34 -1.59 7.05 3.74
N THR A 35 -1.32 7.82 4.80
CA THR A 35 0.04 8.29 5.09
C THR A 35 0.78 7.27 5.95
N LEU A 36 1.89 6.73 5.45
CA LEU A 36 2.86 5.97 6.24
C LEU A 36 4.01 6.87 6.68
N LYS A 37 4.27 6.88 7.99
CA LYS A 37 5.36 7.67 8.56
C LYS A 37 6.72 7.16 8.11
N ALA A 38 7.66 8.08 7.94
CA ALA A 38 9.07 7.77 7.71
C ALA A 38 9.63 6.83 8.78
N HIS A 39 10.75 6.17 8.48
CA HIS A 39 11.55 5.41 9.44
C HIS A 39 10.84 4.20 10.08
N GLY A 40 10.19 3.39 9.26
CA GLY A 40 9.58 2.13 9.65
C GLY A 40 8.09 2.21 9.97
N GLY A 41 7.41 3.31 9.60
CA GLY A 41 5.96 3.39 9.70
C GLY A 41 5.30 2.34 8.80
N SER A 42 4.35 1.59 9.34
CA SER A 42 3.70 0.50 8.63
C SER A 42 2.19 0.53 8.74
N ASP A 43 1.53 -0.14 7.80
CA ASP A 43 0.10 -0.43 7.86
C ASP A 43 -0.18 -1.78 7.19
N THR A 44 -1.37 -2.32 7.43
CA THR A 44 -1.79 -3.64 6.99
C THR A 44 -3.09 -3.60 6.21
N TRP A 45 -3.08 -4.21 5.03
CA TRP A 45 -4.26 -4.39 4.19
C TRP A 45 -4.72 -5.83 4.32
N ASN A 46 -5.70 -6.03 5.22
CA ASN A 46 -6.25 -7.33 5.55
C ASN A 46 -7.13 -7.92 4.44
N ASN A 47 -7.46 -9.21 4.59
CA ASN A 47 -8.47 -9.93 3.82
C ASN A 47 -8.26 -9.90 2.30
N ARG A 48 -7.02 -10.11 1.85
CA ARG A 48 -6.69 -10.19 0.42
C ARG A 48 -6.55 -11.64 -0.01
N ALA A 49 -7.29 -12.04 -1.04
CA ALA A 49 -7.23 -13.40 -1.58
C ALA A 49 -6.22 -13.56 -2.73
N HIS A 50 -5.84 -12.44 -3.36
CA HIS A 50 -4.95 -12.42 -4.52
C HIS A 50 -3.91 -11.31 -4.42
N TRP A 51 -2.90 -11.37 -5.29
CA TRP A 51 -1.89 -10.33 -5.43
C TRP A 51 -2.54 -8.98 -5.78
N ARG A 52 -1.96 -7.90 -5.23
CA ARG A 52 -2.47 -6.54 -5.38
C ARG A 52 -1.37 -5.60 -5.82
N VAL A 53 -1.75 -4.55 -6.54
CA VAL A 53 -0.85 -3.44 -6.83
C VAL A 53 -0.89 -2.49 -5.65
N VAL A 54 0.28 -2.23 -5.08
CA VAL A 54 0.51 -1.20 -4.07
C VAL A 54 1.05 0.02 -4.79
N PHE A 55 0.29 1.10 -4.76
CA PHE A 55 0.68 2.42 -5.24
C PHE A 55 1.28 3.18 -4.06
N PHE A 56 2.40 3.86 -4.28
CA PHE A 56 2.91 4.81 -3.31
C PHE A 56 3.50 6.06 -3.98
N THR A 57 3.48 7.16 -3.26
CA THR A 57 4.10 8.42 -3.68
C THR A 57 4.63 9.16 -2.46
N ARG A 58 5.73 9.88 -2.63
CA ARG A 58 6.28 10.77 -1.59
C ARG A 58 5.56 12.12 -1.53
N SER A 59 4.56 12.35 -2.40
CA SER A 59 3.75 13.58 -2.43
C SER A 59 2.38 13.38 -3.09
N LEU A 60 1.32 14.00 -2.54
CA LEU A 60 -0.02 14.06 -3.16
C LEU A 60 -0.17 15.20 -4.20
N THR A 61 0.93 15.84 -4.61
CA THR A 61 0.88 16.89 -5.63
C THR A 61 0.48 16.32 -7.00
N PRO A 62 -0.50 16.91 -7.71
CA PRO A 62 -0.81 16.53 -9.09
C PRO A 62 0.44 16.60 -9.98
N GLY A 63 0.71 15.53 -10.73
CA GLY A 63 1.90 15.39 -11.57
C GLY A 63 3.12 14.76 -10.88
N ALA A 64 3.03 14.42 -9.59
CA ALA A 64 4.04 13.60 -8.93
C ALA A 64 4.05 12.17 -9.49
N LEU A 65 5.24 11.57 -9.54
CA LEU A 65 5.41 10.19 -10.00
C LEU A 65 4.85 9.23 -8.95
N VAL A 66 3.88 8.41 -9.35
CA VAL A 66 3.36 7.30 -8.54
C VAL A 66 4.19 6.06 -8.85
N GLU A 67 4.79 5.50 -7.80
CA GLU A 67 5.52 4.24 -7.87
C GLU A 67 4.57 3.08 -7.59
N THR A 68 4.84 1.93 -8.22
CA THR A 68 4.01 0.73 -8.09
C THR A 68 4.85 -0.49 -7.79
N VAL A 69 4.37 -1.29 -6.85
CA VAL A 69 4.95 -2.58 -6.49
C VAL A 69 3.86 -3.63 -6.33
N PHE A 70 4.23 -4.90 -6.48
CA PHE A 70 3.32 -6.01 -6.23
C PHE A 70 3.31 -6.37 -4.75
N GLY A 71 2.14 -6.27 -4.13
CA GLY A 71 1.86 -6.78 -2.79
C GLY A 71 1.29 -8.20 -2.88
N VAL A 72 1.99 -9.15 -2.27
CA VAL A 72 1.58 -10.56 -2.18
C VAL A 72 0.93 -10.80 -0.81
N PRO A 73 -0.29 -11.38 -0.73
CA PRO A 73 -0.89 -11.70 0.56
C PRO A 73 -0.03 -12.69 1.34
N GLY A 74 0.31 -12.32 2.58
CA GLY A 74 1.23 -13.07 3.45
C GLY A 74 2.66 -12.54 3.39
N GLU A 75 2.96 -11.54 2.56
CA GLU A 75 4.29 -10.92 2.47
C GLU A 75 4.26 -9.44 2.86
N THR A 76 5.45 -8.95 3.23
CA THR A 76 5.70 -7.56 3.61
C THR A 76 6.37 -6.81 2.45
N VAL A 77 5.73 -5.73 2.03
CA VAL A 77 6.26 -4.78 1.05
C VAL A 77 7.09 -3.74 1.79
N ASN A 78 8.39 -3.66 1.47
CA ASN A 78 9.30 -2.68 2.05
C ASN A 78 9.59 -1.59 1.03
N ILE A 79 9.31 -0.33 1.39
CA ILE A 79 9.56 0.87 0.58
C ILE A 79 10.76 1.60 1.16
N TYR A 80 11.68 2.04 0.31
CA TYR A 80 12.95 2.69 0.69
C TYR A 80 13.09 4.09 0.07
#